data_AF-A0A0Q4EW35-F1
#
_entry.id   AF-A0A0Q4EW35-F1
#
_cell.length_a   1.000
_cell.length_b   1.000
_cell.length_c   1.000
_cell.angle_alpha   90.00
_cell.angle_beta   90.00
_cell.angle_gamma   90.00
#
_symmetry.space_group_name_H-M   'P 1'
#
loop_
_entity.id
_entity.type
_entity.pdbx_description
1 polymer ?
#
loop_
_entity_poly.entity_id
_entity_poly.type
_entity_poly.pdbx_seq_one_letter_code
_entity_poly.pdbx_strand_id
1 'polypeptide(L)'
;MGKPTVRIAFIAGDAAIAVDTALAKLPAEVPEATLDELSIGEWASSTIAEAKPVLSPGMYTAFLKWGRAAVAFETDRDDGLSDGLCAALMEALGNLSAVPAHGLQDILFKAWLLNLEISDSHSFGPLRFRPEDSSYALNRVATGLGSDLTVLSPLIAAIERLSRRASSYSPPGLGFPFARPVGAMIVGAFSAAAQRENVDVEQGTSWDAAMGAYIAADHLCNVMLPDDPQADEKVDACCEAMDYLIEKVRAPNLAALSLKLDFAAGRAECFEDVLFGDHARGIVADIRHLANAPTPADPHASWLADRNLALLKVNRATEAQLSEELASEQCSIATALEGDIAATPAGSASGVIAKLALIVQTALEGSSPDPDWCASALIDARRVVGIGSLNAAADARHREMAA
;
A
#
# COMPACT_ATOMS: atom_id res chain seq x y z
N MET A 1 -8.50 -11.89 50.31
CA MET A 1 -8.33 -11.82 48.84
C MET A 1 -9.24 -12.86 48.22
N GLY A 2 -10.42 -12.45 47.74
CA GLY A 2 -11.38 -13.35 47.11
C GLY A 2 -11.03 -13.55 45.64
N LYS A 3 -10.89 -14.80 45.20
CA LYS A 3 -10.81 -15.14 43.77
C LYS A 3 -12.15 -14.78 43.09
N PRO A 4 -12.16 -14.23 41.87
CA PRO A 4 -13.41 -14.07 41.14
C PRO A 4 -13.93 -15.47 40.80
N THR A 5 -15.08 -15.82 41.36
CA THR A 5 -15.77 -17.07 41.04
C THR A 5 -16.72 -16.75 39.89
N VAL A 6 -16.29 -17.00 38.65
CA VAL A 6 -17.20 -16.93 37.50
C VAL A 6 -18.17 -18.11 37.65
N ARG A 7 -19.37 -17.84 38.15
CA ARG A 7 -20.48 -18.80 38.14
C ARG A 7 -21.02 -18.83 36.71
N ILE A 8 -20.63 -19.85 35.94
CA ILE A 8 -21.32 -20.20 34.70
C ILE A 8 -22.74 -20.59 35.11
N ALA A 9 -23.72 -19.74 34.80
CA ALA A 9 -25.12 -20.09 34.93
C ALA A 9 -25.40 -21.22 33.95
N PHE A 10 -25.95 -22.34 34.43
CA PHE A 10 -26.48 -23.39 33.57
C PHE A 10 -27.60 -22.80 32.72
N ILE A 11 -27.31 -22.56 31.44
CA ILE A 11 -28.32 -22.17 30.46
C ILE A 11 -28.93 -23.48 29.95
N ALA A 12 -30.16 -23.77 30.37
CA ALA A 12 -30.90 -24.95 29.92
C ALA A 12 -31.71 -24.64 28.66
N GLY A 13 -31.61 -25.53 27.66
CA GLY A 13 -32.43 -25.53 26.44
C GLY A 13 -32.14 -24.35 25.50
N ASP A 14 -32.35 -24.54 24.20
CA ASP A 14 -32.28 -23.59 23.06
C ASP A 14 -31.07 -22.66 22.95
N ALA A 15 -30.72 -21.88 23.96
CA ALA A 15 -29.52 -21.05 24.00
C ALA A 15 -28.24 -21.89 24.12
N ALA A 16 -28.24 -23.01 24.84
CA ALA A 16 -27.11 -23.96 24.82
C ALA A 16 -26.95 -24.59 23.43
N ILE A 17 -28.08 -24.95 22.78
CA ILE A 17 -28.07 -25.49 21.42
C ILE A 17 -27.59 -24.44 20.42
N ALA A 18 -28.01 -23.17 20.57
CA ALA A 18 -27.58 -22.08 19.72
C ALA A 18 -26.07 -21.78 19.90
N VAL A 19 -25.56 -21.82 21.13
CA VAL A 19 -24.14 -21.68 21.44
C VAL A 19 -23.36 -22.86 20.87
N ASP A 20 -23.78 -24.11 21.08
CA ASP A 20 -23.11 -25.29 20.54
C ASP A 20 -23.16 -25.33 19.00
N THR A 21 -24.27 -24.89 18.41
CA THR A 21 -24.41 -24.78 16.94
C THR A 21 -23.55 -23.66 16.37
N ALA A 22 -23.32 -22.58 17.11
CA ALA A 22 -22.40 -21.52 16.74
C ALA A 22 -20.94 -21.97 16.91
N LEU A 23 -20.62 -22.66 18.01
CA LEU A 23 -19.29 -23.24 18.28
C LEU A 23 -18.93 -24.31 17.24
N ALA A 24 -19.88 -25.14 16.81
CA ALA A 24 -19.67 -26.15 15.78
C ALA A 24 -19.41 -25.58 14.36
N LYS A 25 -19.67 -24.29 14.15
CA LYS A 25 -19.34 -23.58 12.89
C LYS A 25 -17.94 -22.97 12.92
N LEU A 26 -17.28 -22.99 14.07
CA LEU A 26 -15.93 -22.46 14.22
C LEU A 26 -14.91 -23.53 13.76
N PRO A 27 -13.74 -23.12 13.21
CA PRO A 27 -12.67 -24.03 12.84
C PRO A 27 -12.28 -24.97 13.99
N ALA A 28 -11.75 -26.15 13.66
CA ALA A 28 -11.43 -27.19 14.65
C ALA A 28 -10.45 -26.73 15.76
N GLU A 29 -9.73 -25.63 15.55
CA GLU A 29 -8.81 -25.03 16.53
C GLU A 29 -9.51 -24.18 17.61
N VAL A 30 -10.80 -23.85 17.47
CA VAL A 30 -11.53 -22.90 18.33
C VAL A 30 -12.03 -23.42 19.67
N PRO A 31 -12.37 -24.71 19.88
CA PRO A 31 -12.84 -25.19 21.18
C PRO A 31 -11.82 -25.02 22.33
N GLU A 32 -10.53 -24.91 22.00
CA GLU A 32 -9.43 -24.72 22.96
C GLU A 32 -8.89 -23.29 22.99
N ALA A 33 -9.35 -22.41 22.09
CA ALA A 33 -8.86 -21.05 21.97
C ALA A 33 -9.53 -20.12 23.00
N THR A 34 -8.73 -19.29 23.63
CA THR A 34 -9.19 -18.19 24.49
C THR A 34 -9.92 -17.12 23.65
N LEU A 35 -10.84 -16.37 24.26
CA LEU A 35 -11.51 -15.23 23.62
C LEU A 35 -10.52 -14.21 23.05
N ASP A 36 -9.36 -14.10 23.70
CA ASP A 36 -8.25 -13.27 23.25
C ASP A 36 -7.62 -13.77 21.94
N GLU A 37 -7.40 -15.08 21.79
CA GLU A 37 -6.87 -15.68 20.56
C GLU A 37 -7.85 -15.54 19.39
N LEU A 38 -9.15 -15.69 19.65
CA LEU A 38 -10.20 -15.45 18.64
C LEU A 38 -10.21 -13.98 18.18
N SER A 39 -10.04 -13.04 19.11
CA SER A 39 -9.94 -11.62 18.76
C SER A 39 -8.73 -11.33 17.86
N ILE A 40 -7.60 -12.03 18.03
CA ILE A 40 -6.43 -11.86 17.16
C ILE A 40 -6.72 -12.36 15.75
N GLY A 41 -7.41 -13.49 15.61
CA GLY A 41 -7.82 -14.02 14.29
C GLY A 41 -8.76 -13.05 13.54
N GLU A 42 -9.69 -12.42 14.26
CA GLU A 42 -10.55 -11.36 13.71
C GLU A 42 -9.76 -10.13 13.28
N TRP A 43 -8.81 -9.69 14.11
CA TRP A 43 -7.96 -8.54 13.79
C TRP A 43 -7.03 -8.82 12.60
N ALA A 44 -6.50 -10.02 12.49
CA ALA A 44 -5.74 -10.46 11.34
C ALA A 44 -6.61 -10.44 10.07
N SER A 45 -7.82 -10.99 10.15
CA SER A 45 -8.78 -10.98 9.04
C SER A 45 -9.19 -9.57 8.64
N SER A 46 -9.41 -8.66 9.61
CA SER A 46 -9.71 -7.24 9.34
C SER A 46 -8.54 -6.54 8.67
N THR A 47 -7.31 -6.76 9.18
CA THR A 47 -6.09 -6.18 8.59
C THR A 47 -5.90 -6.64 7.14
N ILE A 48 -6.15 -7.92 6.87
CA ILE A 48 -6.09 -8.48 5.51
C ILE A 48 -7.18 -7.88 4.61
N ALA A 49 -8.41 -7.76 5.12
CA ALA A 49 -9.51 -7.14 4.39
C ALA A 49 -9.25 -5.65 4.09
N GLU A 50 -8.61 -4.94 5.01
CA GLU A 50 -8.18 -3.54 4.82
C GLU A 50 -7.06 -3.41 3.78
N ALA A 51 -6.19 -4.42 3.65
CA ALA A 51 -5.12 -4.44 2.66
C ALA A 51 -5.64 -4.57 1.21
N LYS A 52 -6.67 -5.39 0.98
CA LYS A 52 -7.20 -5.70 -0.36
C LYS A 52 -7.59 -4.47 -1.20
N PRO A 53 -8.33 -3.47 -0.68
CA PRO A 53 -8.72 -2.31 -1.47
C PRO A 53 -7.64 -1.22 -1.60
N VAL A 54 -6.54 -1.31 -0.84
CA VAL A 54 -5.50 -0.26 -0.80
C VAL A 54 -4.21 -0.66 -1.51
N LEU A 55 -3.88 -1.94 -1.53
CA LEU A 55 -2.74 -2.47 -2.27
C LEU A 55 -3.14 -2.78 -3.72
N SER A 56 -2.19 -2.68 -4.64
CA SER A 56 -2.41 -3.21 -5.99
C SER A 56 -2.59 -4.73 -5.97
N PRO A 57 -3.26 -5.34 -6.96
CA PRO A 57 -3.52 -6.78 -6.94
C PRO A 57 -2.24 -7.62 -6.75
N GLY A 58 -1.19 -7.32 -7.51
CA GLY A 58 0.09 -8.01 -7.38
C GLY A 58 0.75 -7.79 -6.00
N MET A 59 0.66 -6.58 -5.46
CA MET A 59 1.21 -6.27 -4.14
C MET A 59 0.41 -6.94 -3.02
N TYR A 60 -0.91 -7.04 -3.16
CA TYR A 60 -1.78 -7.73 -2.22
C TYR A 60 -1.46 -9.23 -2.17
N THR A 61 -1.34 -9.89 -3.32
CA THR A 61 -0.91 -11.30 -3.36
C THR A 61 0.45 -11.50 -2.68
N ALA A 62 1.40 -10.59 -2.92
CA ALA A 62 2.72 -10.64 -2.29
C ALA A 62 2.67 -10.36 -0.78
N PHE A 63 1.84 -9.41 -0.35
CA PHE A 63 1.55 -9.12 1.06
C PHE A 63 1.00 -10.37 1.77
N LEU A 64 0.08 -11.11 1.15
CA LEU A 64 -0.46 -12.33 1.76
C LEU A 64 0.62 -13.40 1.98
N LYS A 65 1.49 -13.60 0.98
CA LYS A 65 2.61 -14.55 1.06
C LYS A 65 3.63 -14.14 2.11
N TRP A 66 4.02 -12.87 2.11
CA TRP A 66 4.94 -12.32 3.10
C TRP A 66 4.35 -12.41 4.51
N GLY A 67 3.12 -11.95 4.74
CA GLY A 67 2.51 -11.95 6.08
C GLY A 67 2.43 -13.35 6.67
N ARG A 68 2.08 -14.35 5.85
CA ARG A 68 2.12 -15.75 6.24
C ARG A 68 3.54 -16.20 6.64
N ALA A 69 4.54 -15.94 5.80
CA ALA A 69 5.92 -16.39 6.04
C ALA A 69 6.56 -15.68 7.22
N ALA A 70 6.36 -14.37 7.34
CA ALA A 70 6.90 -13.53 8.42
C ALA A 70 6.35 -13.96 9.77
N VAL A 71 5.02 -14.15 9.89
CA VAL A 71 4.43 -14.61 11.15
C VAL A 71 4.88 -16.03 11.49
N ALA A 72 4.93 -16.94 10.52
CA ALA A 72 5.41 -18.29 10.76
C ALA A 72 6.86 -18.30 11.27
N PHE A 73 7.73 -17.52 10.63
CA PHE A 73 9.12 -17.34 11.06
C PHE A 73 9.22 -16.76 12.48
N GLU A 74 8.41 -15.75 12.78
CA GLU A 74 8.40 -15.11 14.09
C GLU A 74 7.88 -16.02 15.21
N THR A 75 6.96 -16.94 14.87
CA THR A 75 6.33 -17.86 15.83
C THR A 75 7.23 -19.05 16.21
N ASP A 76 8.00 -19.58 15.27
CA ASP A 76 8.75 -20.85 15.43
C ASP A 76 10.27 -20.68 15.15
N ARG A 77 10.94 -19.79 15.88
CA ARG A 77 12.41 -19.58 15.80
C ARG A 77 13.25 -20.67 16.52
N ASP A 78 12.76 -21.90 16.69
CA ASP A 78 13.57 -22.99 17.26
C ASP A 78 14.67 -23.44 16.25
N ASP A 79 15.90 -23.68 16.75
CA ASP A 79 17.15 -23.89 15.99
C ASP A 79 17.12 -24.98 14.90
N GLY A 80 16.10 -25.86 14.87
CA GLY A 80 15.97 -26.93 13.87
C GLY A 80 14.99 -26.66 12.73
N LEU A 81 14.06 -25.70 12.90
CA LEU A 81 13.04 -25.31 11.91
C LEU A 81 13.29 -23.90 11.36
N SER A 82 14.16 -23.12 12.01
CA SER A 82 14.42 -21.71 11.66
C SER A 82 14.95 -21.54 10.25
N ASP A 83 15.77 -22.46 9.73
CA ASP A 83 16.40 -22.29 8.42
C ASP A 83 15.39 -22.36 7.28
N GLY A 84 14.44 -23.30 7.35
CA GLY A 84 13.38 -23.43 6.35
C GLY A 84 12.40 -22.27 6.39
N LEU A 85 12.04 -21.81 7.59
CA LEU A 85 11.15 -20.65 7.78
C LEU A 85 11.82 -19.34 7.39
N CYS A 86 13.11 -19.18 7.69
CA CYS A 86 13.93 -18.06 7.27
C CYS A 86 14.04 -18.02 5.74
N ALA A 87 14.33 -19.15 5.10
CA ALA A 87 14.37 -19.25 3.64
C ALA A 87 13.03 -18.86 3.01
N ALA A 88 11.91 -19.36 3.56
CA ALA A 88 10.57 -19.02 3.08
C ALA A 88 10.25 -17.52 3.25
N LEU A 89 10.65 -16.91 4.37
CA LEU A 89 10.51 -15.47 4.60
C LEU A 89 11.35 -14.67 3.60
N MET A 90 12.62 -15.04 3.40
CA MET A 90 13.51 -14.36 2.46
C MET A 90 13.03 -14.50 1.03
N GLU A 91 12.49 -15.65 0.64
CA GLU A 91 11.83 -15.84 -0.65
C GLU A 91 10.60 -14.94 -0.80
N ALA A 92 9.75 -14.87 0.24
CA ALA A 92 8.57 -14.02 0.23
C ALA A 92 8.93 -12.52 0.12
N LEU A 93 9.96 -12.07 0.85
CA LEU A 93 10.50 -10.72 0.75
C LEU A 93 11.11 -10.44 -0.63
N GLY A 94 11.86 -11.38 -1.19
CA GLY A 94 12.40 -11.27 -2.55
C GLY A 94 11.31 -11.13 -3.61
N ASN A 95 10.27 -11.97 -3.51
CA ASN A 95 9.10 -11.90 -4.39
C ASN A 95 8.35 -10.58 -4.24
N LEU A 96 8.12 -10.11 -3.02
CA LEU A 96 7.45 -8.84 -2.74
C LEU A 96 8.26 -7.64 -3.25
N SER A 97 9.58 -7.66 -3.04
CA SER A 97 10.51 -6.64 -3.56
C SER A 97 10.43 -6.54 -5.08
N ALA A 98 10.33 -7.68 -5.78
CA ALA A 98 10.24 -7.74 -7.23
C ALA A 98 8.90 -7.22 -7.80
N VAL A 99 7.81 -7.20 -7.02
CA VAL A 99 6.51 -6.67 -7.49
C VAL A 99 6.60 -5.15 -7.67
N PRO A 100 6.39 -4.59 -8.88
CA PRO A 100 6.37 -3.14 -9.06
C PRO A 100 5.29 -2.49 -8.19
N ALA A 101 5.62 -1.38 -7.55
CA ALA A 101 4.64 -0.59 -6.83
C ALA A 101 3.76 0.15 -7.84
N HIS A 102 2.44 0.00 -7.75
CA HIS A 102 1.50 0.69 -8.63
C HIS A 102 0.82 1.88 -7.94
N GLY A 103 0.87 1.96 -6.62
CA GLY A 103 0.25 3.05 -5.87
C GLY A 103 1.06 3.50 -4.67
N LEU A 104 0.65 4.63 -4.09
CA LEU A 104 1.29 5.19 -2.89
C LEU A 104 1.32 4.16 -1.74
N GLN A 105 0.25 3.39 -1.55
CA GLN A 105 0.18 2.41 -0.47
C GLN A 105 1.16 1.24 -0.67
N ASP A 106 1.42 0.81 -1.91
CA ASP A 106 2.45 -0.20 -2.20
C ASP A 106 3.85 0.33 -1.84
N ILE A 107 4.13 1.61 -2.16
CA ILE A 107 5.40 2.28 -1.83
C ILE A 107 5.55 2.40 -0.31
N LEU A 108 4.52 2.90 0.37
CA LEU A 108 4.54 3.07 1.83
C LEU A 108 4.73 1.71 2.53
N PHE A 109 4.05 0.66 2.06
CA PHE A 109 4.20 -0.68 2.61
C PHE A 109 5.63 -1.22 2.43
N LYS A 110 6.21 -1.09 1.23
CA LYS A 110 7.62 -1.44 0.98
C LYS A 110 8.61 -0.63 1.83
N ALA A 111 8.36 0.68 1.99
CA ALA A 111 9.18 1.54 2.83
C ALA A 111 9.09 1.15 4.31
N TRP A 112 7.94 0.68 4.79
CA TRP A 112 7.78 0.16 6.14
C TRP A 112 8.52 -1.17 6.34
N LEU A 113 8.46 -2.09 5.38
CA LEU A 113 9.26 -3.32 5.43
C LEU A 113 10.77 -3.01 5.48
N LEU A 114 11.23 -2.06 4.66
CA LEU A 114 12.62 -1.60 4.71
C LEU A 114 12.98 -1.02 6.08
N ASN A 115 12.08 -0.27 6.71
CA ASN A 115 12.31 0.25 8.06
C ASN A 115 12.35 -0.87 9.12
N LEU A 116 11.59 -1.96 8.98
CA LEU A 116 11.71 -3.11 9.87
C LEU A 116 13.12 -3.71 9.80
N GLU A 117 13.63 -3.90 8.59
CA GLU A 117 14.98 -4.44 8.35
C GLU A 117 16.08 -3.52 8.91
N ILE A 118 16.00 -2.21 8.65
CA ILE A 118 17.00 -1.24 9.12
C ILE A 118 17.00 -1.12 10.66
N SER A 119 15.83 -1.27 11.28
CA SER A 119 15.68 -1.12 12.73
C SER A 119 15.95 -2.41 13.52
N ASP A 120 16.34 -3.50 12.85
CA ASP A 120 16.44 -4.84 13.48
C ASP A 120 15.15 -5.21 14.24
N SER A 121 14.01 -4.77 13.67
CA SER A 121 12.68 -5.13 14.17
C SER A 121 12.31 -6.53 13.74
N HIS A 122 11.28 -7.09 14.38
CA HIS A 122 10.72 -8.35 13.95
C HIS A 122 10.16 -8.24 12.52
N SER A 123 10.30 -9.31 11.75
CA SER A 123 9.89 -9.41 10.35
C SER A 123 8.38 -9.23 10.17
N PHE A 124 7.59 -9.32 11.25
CA PHE A 124 6.18 -8.94 11.32
C PHE A 124 5.89 -8.03 12.52
N GLY A 125 6.54 -6.86 12.58
CA GLY A 125 6.25 -5.78 13.54
C GLY A 125 6.27 -6.17 15.04
N PRO A 126 5.99 -5.23 15.96
CA PRO A 126 5.95 -3.79 15.74
C PRO A 126 7.34 -3.22 15.52
N LEU A 127 7.39 -2.05 14.89
CA LEU A 127 8.64 -1.33 14.69
C LEU A 127 9.26 -0.93 16.05
N ARG A 128 10.50 -1.34 16.28
CA ARG A 128 11.27 -1.09 17.50
C ARG A 128 12.58 -0.41 17.14
N PHE A 129 12.82 0.75 17.74
CA PHE A 129 14.14 1.38 17.70
C PHE A 129 14.83 1.15 19.03
N ARG A 130 15.97 0.46 19.02
CA ARG A 130 16.77 0.35 20.24
C ARG A 130 17.40 1.72 20.55
N PRO A 131 17.29 2.23 21.79
CA PRO A 131 17.89 3.51 22.16
C PRO A 131 19.40 3.54 21.93
N GLU A 132 20.05 2.39 22.02
CA GLU A 132 21.50 2.18 21.85
C GLU A 132 21.94 2.41 20.39
N ASP A 133 21.05 2.16 19.44
CA ASP A 133 21.27 2.32 18.00
C ASP A 133 20.99 3.77 17.52
N SER A 134 20.48 4.65 18.40
CA SER A 134 20.12 6.05 18.08
C SER A 134 21.32 7.00 17.85
N SER A 135 22.54 6.49 18.02
CA SER A 135 23.79 7.21 17.76
C SER A 135 24.08 7.39 16.26
N TYR A 136 23.46 6.59 15.39
CA TYR A 136 23.58 6.71 13.94
C TYR A 136 22.47 7.59 13.36
N ALA A 137 22.85 8.55 12.52
CA ALA A 137 21.91 9.48 11.87
C ALA A 137 20.82 8.73 11.05
N LEU A 138 21.18 7.63 10.40
CA LEU A 138 20.27 6.78 9.63
C LEU A 138 19.11 6.23 10.50
N ASN A 139 19.40 5.84 11.74
CA ASN A 139 18.40 5.29 12.65
C ASN A 139 17.42 6.36 13.15
N ARG A 140 17.85 7.62 13.29
CA ARG A 140 16.96 8.75 13.62
C ARG A 140 16.00 9.07 12.47
N VAL A 141 16.49 9.03 11.23
CA VAL A 141 15.66 9.23 10.04
C VAL A 141 14.67 8.08 9.87
N ALA A 142 15.12 6.83 10.02
CA ALA A 142 14.24 5.67 10.02
C ALA A 142 13.18 5.75 11.13
N THR A 143 13.52 6.29 12.30
CA THR A 143 12.56 6.56 13.40
C THR A 143 11.48 7.56 13.04
N GLY A 144 11.88 8.70 12.47
CA GLY A 144 10.93 9.69 11.95
C GLY A 144 10.03 9.08 10.89
N LEU A 145 10.63 8.45 9.88
CA LEU A 145 9.92 7.83 8.77
C LEU A 145 8.94 6.75 9.24
N GLY A 146 9.37 5.84 10.12
CA GLY A 146 8.49 4.80 10.67
C GLY A 146 7.25 5.37 11.37
N SER A 147 7.41 6.47 12.10
CA SER A 147 6.29 7.19 12.73
C SER A 147 5.35 7.79 11.67
N ASP A 148 5.91 8.46 10.67
CA ASP A 148 5.13 9.07 9.58
C ASP A 148 4.38 8.02 8.76
N LEU A 149 4.98 6.85 8.49
CA LEU A 149 4.36 5.76 7.75
C LEU A 149 3.08 5.25 8.42
N THR A 150 3.03 5.19 9.76
CA THR A 150 1.81 4.80 10.49
C THR A 150 0.69 5.83 10.38
N VAL A 151 1.02 7.11 10.14
CA VAL A 151 0.05 8.18 9.91
C VAL A 151 -0.42 8.19 8.46
N LEU A 152 0.50 7.93 7.52
CA LEU A 152 0.27 8.01 6.07
C LEU A 152 -0.40 6.75 5.49
N SER A 153 -0.30 5.61 6.17
CA SER A 153 -0.90 4.35 5.70
C SER A 153 -1.79 3.70 6.77
N PRO A 154 -3.11 3.61 6.53
CA PRO A 154 -4.01 2.90 7.43
C PRO A 154 -3.67 1.40 7.54
N LEU A 155 -3.14 0.81 6.46
CA LEU A 155 -2.65 -0.57 6.45
C LEU A 155 -1.50 -0.76 7.42
N ILE A 156 -0.48 0.10 7.37
CA ILE A 156 0.69 0.01 8.26
C ILE A 156 0.24 0.20 9.72
N ALA A 157 -0.67 1.14 9.98
CA ALA A 157 -1.26 1.31 11.30
C ALA A 157 -2.01 0.05 11.78
N ALA A 158 -2.74 -0.64 10.89
CA ALA A 158 -3.42 -1.89 11.20
C ALA A 158 -2.42 -3.02 11.52
N ILE A 159 -1.37 -3.19 10.70
CA ILE A 159 -0.32 -4.19 10.93
C ILE A 159 0.40 -3.92 12.25
N GLU A 160 0.77 -2.67 12.55
CA GLU A 160 1.42 -2.29 13.81
C GLU A 160 0.53 -2.54 15.04
N ARG A 161 -0.78 -2.31 14.91
CA ARG A 161 -1.75 -2.60 15.98
C ARG A 161 -1.88 -4.10 16.20
N LEU A 162 -2.03 -4.88 15.12
CA LEU A 162 -2.08 -6.34 15.18
C LEU A 162 -0.79 -6.90 15.82
N SER A 163 0.37 -6.44 15.38
CA SER A 163 1.68 -6.94 15.85
C SER A 163 1.92 -6.61 17.33
N ARG A 164 1.56 -5.39 17.78
CA ARG A 164 1.62 -5.02 19.20
C ARG A 164 0.68 -5.87 20.05
N ARG A 165 -0.54 -6.11 19.55
CA ARG A 165 -1.54 -6.91 20.26
C ARG A 165 -1.08 -8.36 20.35
N ALA A 166 -0.68 -8.98 19.25
CA ALA A 166 -0.11 -10.32 19.20
C ALA A 166 1.11 -10.46 20.14
N SER A 167 2.01 -9.48 20.13
CA SER A 167 3.18 -9.46 21.02
C SER A 167 2.81 -9.43 22.51
N SER A 168 1.70 -8.79 22.88
CA SER A 168 1.27 -8.69 24.28
C SER A 168 0.81 -10.03 24.88
N TYR A 169 0.55 -11.04 24.05
CA TYR A 169 0.21 -12.40 24.47
C TYR A 169 1.42 -13.34 24.52
N SER A 170 2.60 -12.87 24.12
CA SER A 170 3.84 -13.64 24.25
C SER A 170 4.25 -13.73 25.73
N PRO A 171 4.61 -14.91 26.25
CA PRO A 171 5.07 -15.02 27.63
C PRO A 171 6.34 -14.17 27.86
N PRO A 172 6.44 -13.47 29.01
CA PRO A 172 7.62 -12.66 29.31
C PRO A 172 8.87 -13.54 29.41
N GLY A 173 9.96 -13.10 28.74
CA GLY A 173 11.27 -13.74 28.81
C GLY A 173 11.58 -14.75 27.71
N LEU A 174 10.63 -15.05 26.80
CA LEU A 174 10.87 -16.03 25.74
C LEU A 174 11.66 -15.50 24.53
N GLY A 175 11.93 -14.20 24.40
CA GLY A 175 12.70 -13.66 23.27
C GLY A 175 12.05 -13.83 21.88
N PHE A 176 10.97 -14.61 21.77
CA PHE A 176 10.21 -14.87 20.55
C PHE A 176 9.02 -13.90 20.42
N PRO A 177 8.77 -13.33 19.23
CA PRO A 177 7.55 -12.60 18.97
C PRO A 177 6.45 -13.58 18.56
N PHE A 178 5.43 -13.70 19.41
CA PHE A 178 4.22 -14.52 19.27
C PHE A 178 4.33 -15.91 19.89
N ALA A 179 3.37 -16.20 20.76
CA ALA A 179 3.12 -17.56 21.20
C ALA A 179 2.58 -18.39 20.01
N ARG A 180 2.91 -19.69 19.97
CA ARG A 180 2.46 -20.61 18.91
C ARG A 180 0.96 -20.51 18.56
N PRO A 181 0.02 -20.48 19.52
CA PRO A 181 -1.40 -20.36 19.20
C PRO A 181 -1.75 -19.05 18.49
N VAL A 182 -1.12 -17.94 18.91
CA VAL A 182 -1.30 -16.60 18.32
C VAL A 182 -0.79 -16.56 16.89
N GLY A 183 0.42 -17.08 16.69
CA GLY A 183 1.04 -17.19 15.36
C GLY A 183 0.20 -18.04 14.40
N ALA A 184 -0.28 -19.20 14.86
CA ALA A 184 -1.11 -20.10 14.07
C ALA A 184 -2.42 -19.44 13.60
N MET A 185 -3.09 -18.66 14.46
CA MET A 185 -4.31 -17.93 14.11
C MET A 185 -4.06 -16.90 12.99
N ILE A 186 -2.98 -16.14 13.09
CA ILE A 186 -2.63 -15.12 12.09
C ILE A 186 -2.22 -15.80 10.77
N VAL A 187 -1.37 -16.83 10.82
CA VAL A 187 -0.98 -17.64 9.63
C VAL A 187 -2.20 -18.26 8.95
N GLY A 188 -3.17 -18.75 9.73
CA GLY A 188 -4.43 -19.29 9.25
C GLY A 188 -5.24 -18.26 8.48
N ALA A 189 -5.37 -17.03 9.01
CA ALA A 189 -6.08 -15.93 8.36
C ALA A 189 -5.45 -15.57 6.99
N PHE A 190 -4.12 -15.43 6.94
CA PHE A 190 -3.41 -15.18 5.68
C PHE A 190 -3.58 -16.32 4.66
N SER A 191 -3.54 -17.57 5.12
CA SER A 191 -3.70 -18.75 4.27
C SER A 191 -5.11 -18.84 3.68
N ALA A 192 -6.14 -18.58 4.50
CA ALA A 192 -7.52 -18.58 4.04
C ALA A 192 -7.78 -17.48 3.00
N ALA A 193 -7.19 -16.29 3.18
CA ALA A 193 -7.32 -15.19 2.23
C ALA A 193 -6.66 -15.52 0.88
N ALA A 194 -5.46 -16.10 0.89
CA ALA A 194 -4.74 -16.48 -0.34
C ALA A 194 -5.46 -17.55 -1.14
N GLN A 195 -6.19 -18.47 -0.48
CA GLN A 195 -6.98 -19.49 -1.16
C GLN A 195 -8.21 -18.93 -1.87
N ARG A 196 -8.83 -17.88 -1.33
CA ARG A 196 -10.00 -17.21 -1.95
C ARG A 196 -9.61 -16.43 -3.21
N GLU A 197 -8.42 -15.83 -3.22
CA GLU A 197 -7.95 -15.04 -4.37
C GLU A 197 -7.77 -15.85 -5.66
N ASN A 198 -7.37 -17.13 -5.53
CA ASN A 198 -7.25 -18.02 -6.70
C ASN A 198 -8.59 -18.38 -7.36
N VAL A 199 -9.73 -18.06 -6.73
CA VAL A 199 -11.08 -18.31 -7.27
C VAL A 199 -11.63 -17.08 -8.01
N ASP A 200 -11.17 -15.87 -7.67
CA ASP A 200 -11.74 -14.60 -8.15
C ASP A 200 -10.96 -13.95 -9.32
N VAL A 201 -10.10 -14.69 -10.03
CA VAL A 201 -9.37 -14.17 -11.21
C VAL A 201 -10.28 -14.22 -12.45
N GLU A 202 -11.35 -13.42 -12.48
CA GLU A 202 -12.08 -13.14 -13.71
C GLU A 202 -11.32 -12.13 -14.57
N GLN A 203 -11.03 -12.53 -15.81
CA GLN A 203 -10.48 -11.68 -16.86
C GLN A 203 -11.48 -10.56 -17.18
N GLY A 204 -11.25 -9.36 -16.65
CA GLY A 204 -12.08 -8.19 -16.93
C GLY A 204 -12.08 -7.83 -18.43
N THR A 205 -13.28 -7.59 -18.97
CA THR A 205 -13.51 -7.09 -20.34
C THR A 205 -12.90 -5.69 -20.52
N SER A 206 -12.38 -5.35 -21.71
CA SER A 206 -11.79 -4.02 -21.95
C SER A 206 -12.85 -2.91 -21.95
N TRP A 207 -12.45 -1.70 -21.51
CA TRP A 207 -13.28 -0.49 -21.48
C TRP A 207 -14.02 -0.25 -22.80
N ASP A 208 -13.32 -0.35 -23.93
CA ASP A 208 -13.87 -0.08 -25.26
C ASP A 208 -15.00 -1.05 -25.63
N ALA A 209 -14.91 -2.32 -25.22
CA ALA A 209 -15.94 -3.32 -25.48
C ALA A 209 -17.21 -3.02 -24.67
N ALA A 210 -17.06 -2.67 -23.40
CA ALA A 210 -18.19 -2.34 -22.53
C ALA A 210 -18.85 -1.01 -22.91
N MET A 211 -18.06 0.00 -23.30
CA MET A 211 -18.58 1.26 -23.81
C MET A 211 -19.33 1.07 -25.13
N GLY A 212 -18.80 0.23 -26.03
CA GLY A 212 -19.49 -0.13 -27.27
C GLY A 212 -20.84 -0.81 -27.03
N ALA A 213 -20.92 -1.69 -26.02
CA ALA A 213 -22.17 -2.33 -25.62
C ALA A 213 -23.19 -1.32 -25.08
N TYR A 214 -22.76 -0.39 -24.23
CA TYR A 214 -23.62 0.69 -23.73
C TYR A 214 -24.16 1.56 -24.87
N ILE A 215 -23.30 2.05 -25.77
CA ILE A 215 -23.73 2.90 -26.90
C ILE A 215 -24.74 2.18 -27.80
N ALA A 216 -24.55 0.88 -28.05
CA ALA A 216 -25.48 0.09 -28.84
C ALA A 216 -26.84 -0.04 -28.15
N ALA A 217 -26.86 -0.24 -26.83
CA ALA A 217 -28.10 -0.34 -26.05
C ALA A 217 -28.81 1.01 -25.92
N ASP A 218 -28.08 2.11 -25.69
CA ASP A 218 -28.61 3.48 -25.63
C ASP A 218 -29.25 3.89 -26.96
N HIS A 219 -28.61 3.57 -28.08
CA HIS A 219 -29.19 3.85 -29.40
C HIS A 219 -30.52 3.11 -29.60
N LEU A 220 -30.60 1.84 -29.19
CA LEU A 220 -31.83 1.06 -29.29
C LEU A 220 -32.93 1.59 -28.38
N CYS A 221 -32.58 2.05 -27.18
CA CYS A 221 -33.52 2.69 -26.25
C CYS A 221 -34.09 3.99 -26.83
N ASN A 222 -33.24 4.85 -27.41
CA ASN A 222 -33.63 6.20 -27.86
C ASN A 222 -34.44 6.24 -29.16
N VAL A 223 -34.44 5.15 -29.95
CA VAL A 223 -35.19 5.06 -31.22
C VAL A 223 -36.57 4.39 -31.07
N MET A 224 -36.90 3.89 -29.87
CA MET A 224 -38.19 3.23 -29.63
C MET A 224 -39.33 4.25 -29.49
N LEU A 225 -40.51 3.90 -30.01
CA LEU A 225 -41.73 4.66 -29.77
C LEU A 225 -42.28 4.32 -28.37
N PRO A 226 -42.97 5.26 -27.69
CA PRO A 226 -43.51 5.04 -26.34
C PRO A 226 -44.46 3.84 -26.21
N ASP A 227 -45.09 3.41 -27.30
CA ASP A 227 -46.05 2.31 -27.33
C ASP A 227 -45.43 0.99 -27.87
N ASP A 228 -44.11 0.93 -28.06
CA ASP A 228 -43.44 -0.29 -28.52
C ASP A 228 -43.45 -1.36 -27.41
N PRO A 229 -43.98 -2.56 -27.66
CA PRO A 229 -44.03 -3.63 -26.65
C PRO A 229 -42.65 -4.12 -26.18
N GLN A 230 -41.55 -3.76 -26.86
CA GLN A 230 -40.17 -4.07 -26.45
C GLN A 230 -39.47 -2.91 -25.74
N ALA A 231 -40.12 -1.75 -25.59
CA ALA A 231 -39.49 -0.55 -25.01
C ALA A 231 -38.90 -0.83 -23.62
N ASP A 232 -39.62 -1.55 -22.77
CA ASP A 232 -39.20 -1.91 -21.42
C ASP A 232 -37.92 -2.77 -21.42
N GLU A 233 -37.90 -3.83 -22.21
CA GLU A 233 -36.74 -4.74 -22.33
C GLU A 233 -35.48 -4.01 -22.87
N LYS A 234 -35.65 -3.02 -23.75
CA LYS A 234 -34.52 -2.24 -24.29
C LYS A 234 -34.03 -1.16 -23.33
N VAL A 235 -34.92 -0.57 -22.55
CA VAL A 235 -34.55 0.33 -21.44
C VAL A 235 -33.77 -0.44 -20.39
N ASP A 236 -34.23 -1.63 -20.00
CA ASP A 236 -33.53 -2.51 -19.05
C ASP A 236 -32.14 -2.89 -19.56
N ALA A 237 -32.01 -3.33 -20.81
CA ALA A 237 -30.72 -3.66 -21.39
C ALA A 237 -29.74 -2.47 -21.44
N CYS A 238 -30.24 -1.26 -21.68
CA CYS A 238 -29.43 -0.03 -21.61
C CYS A 238 -28.96 0.25 -20.18
N CYS A 239 -29.86 0.11 -19.21
CA CYS A 239 -29.57 0.29 -17.80
C CYS A 239 -28.54 -0.72 -17.27
N GLU A 240 -28.70 -2.00 -17.61
CA GLU A 240 -27.76 -3.06 -17.22
C GLU A 240 -26.37 -2.85 -17.82
N ALA A 241 -26.28 -2.43 -19.10
CA ALA A 241 -25.01 -2.13 -19.73
C ALA A 241 -24.29 -0.94 -19.07
N MET A 242 -25.05 0.09 -18.68
CA MET A 242 -24.53 1.24 -17.95
C MET A 242 -24.05 0.87 -16.54
N ASP A 243 -24.83 0.08 -15.78
CA ASP A 243 -24.44 -0.38 -14.44
C ASP A 243 -23.17 -1.24 -14.50
N TYR A 244 -23.10 -2.16 -15.46
CA TYR A 244 -21.90 -2.97 -15.69
C TYR A 244 -20.67 -2.11 -15.98
N LEU A 245 -20.82 -1.08 -16.82
CA LEU A 245 -19.76 -0.13 -17.12
C LEU A 245 -19.30 0.62 -15.86
N ILE A 246 -20.23 1.11 -15.03
CA ILE A 246 -19.93 1.85 -13.80
C ILE A 246 -19.25 0.95 -12.77
N GLU A 247 -19.79 -0.24 -12.52
CA GLU A 247 -19.43 -1.07 -11.39
C GLU A 247 -18.25 -2.01 -11.65
N LYS A 248 -18.20 -2.60 -12.85
CA LYS A 248 -17.35 -3.77 -13.12
C LYS A 248 -16.15 -3.46 -14.01
N VAL A 249 -16.22 -2.42 -14.83
CA VAL A 249 -15.19 -2.09 -15.82
C VAL A 249 -14.36 -0.90 -15.33
N ARG A 250 -13.03 -0.98 -15.31
CA ARG A 250 -12.19 0.13 -14.79
C ARG A 250 -12.13 1.31 -15.77
N ALA A 251 -12.20 2.53 -15.26
CA ALA A 251 -11.99 3.74 -16.08
C ALA A 251 -10.52 3.89 -16.48
N PRO A 252 -10.16 3.93 -17.78
CA PRO A 252 -8.75 4.00 -18.21
C PRO A 252 -8.11 5.39 -18.04
N ASN A 253 -8.90 6.46 -17.88
CA ASN A 253 -8.41 7.82 -17.70
C ASN A 253 -9.48 8.71 -17.02
N LEU A 254 -9.11 9.96 -16.69
CA LEU A 254 -10.02 10.92 -16.03
C LEU A 254 -11.25 11.27 -16.86
N ALA A 255 -11.16 11.27 -18.20
CA ALA A 255 -12.32 11.53 -19.06
C ALA A 255 -13.35 10.40 -18.97
N ALA A 256 -12.88 9.14 -18.96
CA ALA A 256 -13.73 7.97 -18.73
C ALA A 256 -14.36 7.97 -17.33
N LEU A 257 -13.61 8.39 -16.29
CA LEU A 257 -14.16 8.55 -14.95
C LEU A 257 -15.23 9.65 -14.88
N SER A 258 -15.01 10.79 -15.54
CA SER A 258 -16.01 11.86 -15.65
C SER A 258 -17.30 11.34 -16.26
N LEU A 259 -17.20 10.56 -17.35
CA LEU A 259 -18.35 9.99 -18.02
C LEU A 259 -19.15 9.03 -17.13
N LYS A 260 -18.48 8.23 -16.29
CA LYS A 260 -19.16 7.39 -15.29
C LYS A 260 -19.87 8.20 -14.21
N LEU A 261 -19.28 9.31 -13.77
CA LEU A 261 -19.90 10.20 -12.80
C LEU A 261 -21.19 10.80 -13.38
N ASP A 262 -21.18 11.17 -14.65
CA ASP A 262 -22.36 11.68 -15.35
C ASP A 262 -23.45 10.58 -15.46
N PHE A 263 -23.08 9.34 -15.77
CA PHE A 263 -24.02 8.21 -15.79
C PHE A 263 -24.62 7.90 -14.41
N ALA A 264 -23.79 7.87 -13.36
CA ALA A 264 -24.26 7.66 -12.00
C ALA A 264 -25.18 8.81 -11.51
N ALA A 265 -24.88 10.05 -11.91
CA ALA A 265 -25.72 11.21 -11.61
C ALA A 265 -27.07 11.13 -12.31
N GLY A 266 -27.11 10.74 -13.59
CA GLY A 266 -28.35 10.54 -14.34
C GLY A 266 -29.22 9.39 -13.80
N ARG A 267 -28.62 8.39 -13.16
CA ARG A 267 -29.32 7.27 -12.50
C ARG A 267 -29.90 7.61 -11.14
N ALA A 268 -29.38 8.65 -10.48
CA ALA A 268 -29.78 9.04 -9.12
C ALA A 268 -31.25 9.45 -8.99
N GLU A 269 -31.88 9.87 -10.09
CA GLU A 269 -33.30 10.25 -10.12
C GLU A 269 -34.27 9.05 -10.14
N CYS A 270 -33.77 7.82 -10.38
CA CYS A 270 -34.61 6.64 -10.70
C CYS A 270 -34.58 5.50 -9.67
N PHE A 271 -33.75 5.52 -8.61
CA PHE A 271 -33.58 4.35 -7.71
C PHE A 271 -33.50 4.67 -6.21
N GLU A 272 -34.04 3.76 -5.39
CA GLU A 272 -33.91 3.75 -3.93
C GLU A 272 -32.50 3.31 -3.47
N ASP A 273 -32.11 3.74 -2.26
CA ASP A 273 -30.79 3.80 -1.60
C ASP A 273 -29.78 2.62 -1.78
N VAL A 274 -30.17 1.47 -2.32
CA VAL A 274 -29.35 0.24 -2.38
C VAL A 274 -28.40 0.22 -3.59
N LEU A 275 -28.84 0.67 -4.77
CA LEU A 275 -28.03 0.65 -6.02
C LEU A 275 -26.97 1.76 -6.06
N PHE A 276 -27.24 2.89 -5.39
CA PHE A 276 -26.27 4.00 -5.29
C PHE A 276 -24.98 3.59 -4.56
N GLY A 277 -25.08 2.60 -3.67
CA GLY A 277 -23.94 2.04 -2.94
C GLY A 277 -22.94 1.31 -3.84
N ASP A 278 -23.40 0.61 -4.88
CA ASP A 278 -22.52 -0.13 -5.81
C ASP A 278 -21.84 0.80 -6.81
N HIS A 279 -22.55 1.81 -7.31
CA HIS A 279 -21.96 2.85 -8.17
C HIS A 279 -20.89 3.66 -7.44
N ALA A 280 -21.16 4.07 -6.20
CA ALA A 280 -20.18 4.76 -5.36
C ALA A 280 -18.91 3.90 -5.13
N ARG A 281 -19.07 2.59 -4.91
CA ARG A 281 -17.94 1.65 -4.79
C ARG A 281 -17.14 1.54 -6.09
N GLY A 282 -17.82 1.43 -7.24
CA GLY A 282 -17.18 1.39 -8.56
C GLY A 282 -16.35 2.65 -8.86
N ILE A 283 -16.93 3.83 -8.62
CA ILE A 283 -16.29 5.14 -8.81
C ILE A 283 -15.09 5.32 -7.87
N VAL A 284 -15.21 4.94 -6.59
CA VAL A 284 -14.10 5.01 -5.65
C VAL A 284 -12.94 4.09 -6.06
N ALA A 285 -13.25 2.90 -6.60
CA ALA A 285 -12.24 2.01 -7.12
C ALA A 285 -11.54 2.57 -8.39
N ASP A 286 -12.24 3.33 -9.22
CA ASP A 286 -11.66 4.01 -10.38
C ASP A 286 -10.82 5.23 -10.00
N ILE A 287 -11.25 6.02 -9.00
CA ILE A 287 -10.43 7.11 -8.44
C ILE A 287 -9.12 6.53 -7.90
N ARG A 288 -9.17 5.40 -7.19
CA ARG A 288 -7.97 4.69 -6.72
C ARG A 288 -7.13 4.16 -7.88
N HIS A 289 -7.75 3.58 -8.91
CA HIS A 289 -7.05 3.10 -10.10
C HIS A 289 -6.31 4.22 -10.84
N LEU A 290 -6.96 5.38 -11.02
CA LEU A 290 -6.39 6.55 -11.71
C LEU A 290 -5.38 7.32 -10.86
N ALA A 291 -5.55 7.36 -9.55
CA ALA A 291 -4.53 7.86 -8.63
C ALA A 291 -3.25 7.00 -8.64
N ASN A 292 -3.38 5.75 -9.11
CA ASN A 292 -2.32 4.76 -9.24
C ASN A 292 -1.91 4.51 -10.71
N ALA A 293 -2.49 5.25 -11.67
CA ALA A 293 -2.10 5.14 -13.07
C ALA A 293 -0.74 5.86 -13.26
N PRO A 294 0.18 5.30 -14.05
CA PRO A 294 1.46 5.95 -14.31
C PRO A 294 1.21 7.31 -14.96
N THR A 295 1.54 8.38 -14.23
CA THR A 295 1.64 9.74 -14.74
C THR A 295 2.57 9.78 -15.97
N PRO A 296 2.39 10.77 -16.87
CA PRO A 296 3.22 10.89 -18.07
C PRO A 296 4.70 10.75 -17.70
N ALA A 297 5.45 9.97 -18.48
CA ALA A 297 6.83 9.58 -18.18
C ALA A 297 7.63 10.76 -17.66
N ASP A 298 7.83 10.78 -16.35
CA ASP A 298 8.57 11.81 -15.65
C ASP A 298 10.02 11.34 -15.62
N PRO A 299 10.92 11.96 -16.40
CA PRO A 299 12.25 11.42 -16.65
C PRO A 299 13.15 11.49 -15.41
N HIS A 300 12.77 12.28 -14.39
CA HIS A 300 13.58 12.54 -13.21
C HIS A 300 13.93 11.26 -12.45
N ALA A 301 13.03 10.26 -12.40
CA ALA A 301 13.33 8.98 -11.74
C ALA A 301 14.42 8.19 -12.48
N SER A 302 14.39 8.20 -13.82
CA SER A 302 15.43 7.57 -14.65
C SER A 302 16.75 8.32 -14.51
N TRP A 303 16.73 9.66 -14.60
CA TRP A 303 17.93 10.49 -14.45
C TRP A 303 18.58 10.30 -13.09
N LEU A 304 17.79 10.22 -12.01
CA LEU A 304 18.32 9.97 -10.67
C LEU A 304 18.95 8.57 -10.56
N ALA A 305 18.34 7.56 -11.18
CA ALA A 305 18.91 6.21 -11.23
C ALA A 305 20.24 6.18 -12.01
N ASP A 306 20.29 6.85 -13.17
CA ASP A 306 21.49 6.96 -14.01
C ASP A 306 22.62 7.71 -13.29
N ARG A 307 22.27 8.79 -12.56
CA ARG A 307 23.20 9.55 -11.71
C ARG A 307 23.80 8.66 -10.62
N ASN A 308 22.96 7.90 -9.91
CA ASN A 308 23.41 6.98 -8.87
C ASN A 308 24.29 5.86 -9.44
N LEU A 309 23.98 5.38 -10.65
CA LEU A 309 24.79 4.38 -11.33
C LEU A 309 26.18 4.93 -11.71
N ALA A 310 26.26 6.18 -12.18
CA ALA A 310 27.53 6.84 -12.49
C ALA A 310 28.42 6.94 -11.25
N LEU A 311 27.88 7.42 -10.12
CA LEU A 311 28.64 7.48 -8.86
C LEU A 311 28.99 6.11 -8.29
N LEU A 312 28.11 5.11 -8.44
CA LEU A 312 28.37 3.76 -7.97
C LEU A 312 29.57 3.13 -8.72
N LYS A 313 29.73 3.42 -10.01
CA LYS A 313 30.89 2.97 -10.79
C LYS A 313 32.20 3.54 -10.25
N VAL A 314 32.22 4.82 -9.86
CA VAL A 314 33.38 5.45 -9.22
C VAL A 314 33.65 4.81 -7.85
N ASN A 315 32.61 4.71 -7.01
CA ASN A 315 32.75 4.23 -5.63
C ASN A 315 33.10 2.73 -5.51
N ARG A 316 32.79 1.91 -6.54
CA ARG A 316 33.11 0.48 -6.57
C ARG A 316 34.36 0.12 -7.37
N ALA A 317 34.96 1.07 -8.08
CA ALA A 317 36.18 0.81 -8.81
C ALA A 317 37.34 0.53 -7.84
N THR A 318 38.08 -0.54 -8.06
CA THR A 318 39.34 -0.78 -7.35
C THR A 318 40.40 0.24 -7.79
N GLU A 319 41.47 0.41 -7.03
CA GLU A 319 42.59 1.31 -7.41
C GLU A 319 43.16 0.99 -8.81
N ALA A 320 43.12 -0.27 -9.22
CA ALA A 320 43.56 -0.70 -10.55
C ALA A 320 42.53 -0.37 -11.68
N GLN A 321 41.28 -0.10 -11.32
CA GLN A 321 40.17 0.19 -12.24
C GLN A 321 39.81 1.68 -12.29
N LEU A 322 40.14 2.45 -11.25
CA LEU A 322 39.81 3.87 -11.15
C LEU A 322 40.89 4.73 -11.83
N SER A 323 40.79 4.90 -13.14
CA SER A 323 41.58 5.91 -13.85
C SER A 323 41.02 7.31 -13.63
N GLU A 324 41.89 8.32 -13.72
CA GLU A 324 41.49 9.74 -13.66
C GLU A 324 40.47 10.08 -14.77
N GLU A 325 40.62 9.45 -15.94
CA GLU A 325 39.70 9.60 -17.08
C GLU A 325 38.31 9.03 -16.76
N LEU A 326 38.23 7.83 -16.18
CA LEU A 326 36.95 7.22 -15.79
C LEU A 326 36.27 8.03 -14.67
N ALA A 327 37.04 8.46 -13.66
CA ALA A 327 36.52 9.29 -12.58
C ALA A 327 35.94 10.62 -13.11
N SER A 328 36.68 11.29 -14.00
CA SER A 328 36.25 12.54 -14.62
C SER A 328 34.99 12.36 -15.48
N GLU A 329 34.94 11.30 -16.30
CA GLU A 329 33.77 10.99 -17.14
C GLU A 329 32.51 10.74 -16.30
N GLN A 330 32.58 9.87 -15.30
CA GLN A 330 31.41 9.54 -14.49
C GLN A 330 30.95 10.72 -13.62
N CYS A 331 31.87 11.54 -13.10
CA CYS A 331 31.52 12.79 -12.40
C CYS A 331 30.83 13.79 -13.33
N SER A 332 31.27 13.89 -14.59
CA SER A 332 30.64 14.75 -15.60
C SER A 332 29.21 14.30 -15.91
N ILE A 333 28.99 12.99 -16.09
CA ILE A 333 27.65 12.41 -16.28
C ILE A 333 26.75 12.70 -15.09
N ALA A 334 27.24 12.48 -13.86
CA ALA A 334 26.47 12.76 -12.65
C ALA A 334 26.06 14.24 -12.58
N THR A 335 27.01 15.15 -12.78
CA THR A 335 26.78 16.61 -12.74
C THR A 335 25.76 17.05 -13.80
N ALA A 336 25.83 16.50 -15.02
CA ALA A 336 24.89 16.81 -16.09
C ALA A 336 23.46 16.39 -15.70
N LEU A 337 23.28 15.17 -15.18
CA LEU A 337 21.99 14.65 -14.75
C LEU A 337 21.41 15.42 -13.55
N GLU A 338 22.27 15.87 -12.63
CA GLU A 338 21.84 16.75 -11.53
C GLU A 338 21.28 18.08 -12.06
N GLY A 339 21.95 18.67 -13.06
CA GLY A 339 21.46 19.85 -13.77
C GLY A 339 20.11 19.63 -14.46
N ASP A 340 19.95 18.49 -15.14
CA ASP A 340 18.70 18.13 -15.84
C ASP A 340 17.53 17.94 -14.84
N ILE A 341 17.79 17.24 -13.72
CA ILE A 341 16.82 17.05 -12.64
C ILE A 341 16.42 18.39 -12.02
N ALA A 342 17.36 19.30 -11.80
CA ALA A 342 17.08 20.58 -11.18
C ALA A 342 16.31 21.54 -12.09
N ALA A 343 16.70 21.61 -13.37
CA ALA A 343 16.16 22.55 -14.34
C ALA A 343 14.78 22.16 -14.87
N THR A 344 14.46 20.87 -14.92
CA THR A 344 13.19 20.38 -15.46
C THR A 344 12.09 20.46 -14.39
N PRO A 345 10.91 21.05 -14.66
CA PRO A 345 9.79 20.99 -13.72
C PRO A 345 9.25 19.56 -13.59
N ALA A 346 9.00 19.08 -12.37
CA ALA A 346 8.44 17.76 -12.15
C ALA A 346 6.95 17.72 -12.56
N GLY A 347 6.56 16.77 -13.40
CA GLY A 347 5.16 16.61 -13.84
C GLY A 347 4.35 15.69 -12.92
N SER A 348 5.05 14.93 -12.06
CA SER A 348 4.48 13.86 -11.25
C SER A 348 5.01 13.85 -9.82
N ALA A 349 4.34 13.10 -8.95
CA ALA A 349 4.81 12.85 -7.59
C ALA A 349 6.19 12.17 -7.60
N SER A 350 6.44 11.25 -8.53
CA SER A 350 7.74 10.58 -8.69
C SER A 350 8.85 11.56 -9.06
N GLY A 351 8.59 12.55 -9.92
CA GLY A 351 9.56 13.59 -10.25
C GLY A 351 9.86 14.51 -9.08
N VAL A 352 8.83 14.86 -8.29
CA VAL A 352 9.01 15.62 -7.04
C VAL A 352 9.89 14.85 -6.06
N ILE A 353 9.62 13.56 -5.85
CA ILE A 353 10.42 12.70 -4.99
C ILE A 353 11.86 12.61 -5.49
N ALA A 354 12.08 12.48 -6.80
CA ALA A 354 13.42 12.41 -7.37
C ALA A 354 14.22 13.70 -7.13
N LYS A 355 13.59 14.87 -7.30
CA LYS A 355 14.21 16.17 -6.97
C LYS A 355 14.58 16.30 -5.48
N LEU A 356 13.66 15.93 -4.59
CA LEU A 356 13.91 15.96 -3.15
C LEU A 356 14.99 14.97 -2.73
N ALA A 357 15.00 13.78 -3.32
CA ALA A 357 16.02 12.76 -3.10
C ALA A 357 17.40 13.25 -3.54
N LEU A 358 17.52 13.92 -4.69
CA LEU A 358 18.78 14.52 -5.13
C LEU A 358 19.31 15.53 -4.09
N ILE A 359 18.47 16.46 -3.62
CA ILE A 359 18.86 17.46 -2.61
C ILE A 359 19.40 16.79 -1.35
N VAL A 360 18.72 15.74 -0.88
CA VAL A 360 19.16 14.98 0.30
C VAL A 360 20.47 14.25 0.03
N GLN A 361 20.63 13.62 -1.13
CA GLN A 361 21.87 12.93 -1.51
C GLN A 361 23.06 13.88 -1.56
N THR A 362 22.92 15.04 -2.22
CA THR A 362 23.97 16.07 -2.28
C THR A 362 24.39 16.54 -0.88
N ALA A 363 23.42 16.72 0.03
CA ALA A 363 23.72 17.07 1.42
C ALA A 363 24.48 15.96 2.16
N LEU A 364 24.07 14.70 1.98
CA LEU A 364 24.72 13.54 2.60
C LEU A 364 26.14 13.28 2.06
N GLU A 365 26.40 13.68 0.82
CA GLU A 365 27.72 13.64 0.19
C GLU A 365 28.66 14.74 0.71
N GLY A 366 28.19 15.62 1.61
CA GLY A 366 28.97 16.69 2.22
C GLY A 366 28.96 18.01 1.45
N SER A 367 28.17 18.10 0.39
CA SER A 367 27.99 19.32 -0.42
C SER A 367 26.79 20.13 0.07
N SER A 368 26.85 21.46 -0.04
CA SER A 368 25.67 22.30 0.24
C SER A 368 24.71 22.23 -0.96
N PRO A 369 23.45 21.85 -0.78
CA PRO A 369 22.47 21.90 -1.86
C PRO A 369 22.28 23.33 -2.36
N ASP A 370 22.10 23.48 -3.66
CA ASP A 370 21.79 24.78 -4.27
C ASP A 370 20.41 25.28 -3.77
N PRO A 371 20.32 26.50 -3.22
CA PRO A 371 19.05 27.07 -2.76
C PRO A 371 17.98 27.16 -3.85
N ASP A 372 18.36 27.40 -5.10
CA ASP A 372 17.42 27.51 -6.23
C ASP A 372 16.83 26.13 -6.59
N TRP A 373 17.63 25.06 -6.44
CA TRP A 373 17.14 23.69 -6.63
C TRP A 373 16.13 23.32 -5.54
N CYS A 374 16.42 23.69 -4.30
CA CYS A 374 15.53 23.49 -3.16
C CYS A 374 14.20 24.24 -3.38
N ALA A 375 14.26 25.49 -3.83
CA ALA A 375 13.07 26.28 -4.14
C ALA A 375 12.26 25.66 -5.29
N SER A 376 12.91 25.23 -6.36
CA SER A 376 12.30 24.54 -7.50
C SER A 376 11.57 23.25 -7.07
N ALA A 377 12.22 22.41 -6.26
CA ALA A 377 11.62 21.19 -5.74
C ALA A 377 10.41 21.44 -4.84
N LEU A 378 10.45 22.48 -4.00
CA LEU A 378 9.32 22.87 -3.14
C LEU A 378 8.15 23.47 -3.92
N ILE A 379 8.41 24.23 -4.99
CA ILE A 379 7.38 24.74 -5.90
C ILE A 379 6.67 23.57 -6.58
N ASP A 380 7.44 22.61 -7.10
CA ASP A 380 6.89 21.43 -7.74
C ASP A 380 6.15 20.53 -6.75
N ALA A 381 6.66 20.34 -5.54
CA ALA A 381 5.96 19.62 -4.48
C ALA A 381 4.60 20.28 -4.18
N ARG A 382 4.57 21.60 -4.04
CA ARG A 382 3.31 22.31 -3.78
C ARG A 382 2.34 22.18 -4.93
N ARG A 383 2.83 22.29 -6.17
CA ARG A 383 2.01 22.24 -7.39
C ARG A 383 1.45 20.85 -7.69
N VAL A 384 2.27 19.81 -7.52
CA VAL A 384 1.97 18.46 -8.01
C VAL A 384 1.39 17.56 -6.92
N VAL A 385 1.88 17.68 -5.68
CA VAL A 385 1.49 16.83 -4.56
C VAL A 385 0.83 17.59 -3.41
N GLY A 386 0.66 18.91 -3.55
CA GLY A 386 -0.05 19.74 -2.56
C GLY A 386 0.72 19.95 -1.25
N ILE A 387 2.02 19.62 -1.20
CA ILE A 387 2.85 19.71 0.00
C ILE A 387 4.01 20.69 -0.21
N GLY A 388 4.36 21.48 0.82
CA GLY A 388 5.47 22.44 0.76
C GLY A 388 5.05 23.88 1.10
N SER A 389 5.90 24.57 1.87
CA SER A 389 5.71 25.97 2.27
C SER A 389 6.93 26.79 1.87
N LEU A 390 6.70 27.90 1.15
CA LEU A 390 7.74 28.84 0.75
C LEU A 390 7.89 30.01 1.73
N ASN A 391 7.16 30.00 2.86
CA ASN A 391 7.10 31.14 3.78
C ASN A 391 8.49 31.54 4.30
N ALA A 392 9.35 30.56 4.60
CA ALA A 392 10.71 30.83 5.07
C ALA A 392 11.64 31.40 3.97
N ALA A 393 11.44 31.02 2.71
CA ALA A 393 12.22 31.53 1.57
C ALA A 393 11.82 32.97 1.20
N ALA A 394 10.53 33.31 1.33
CA ALA A 394 10.06 34.69 1.21
C ALA A 394 10.63 35.60 2.31
N ASP A 395 10.68 35.10 3.55
CA ASP A 395 11.24 35.85 4.69
C ASP A 395 12.76 36.08 4.59
N ALA A 396 13.51 35.19 3.91
CA ALA A 396 14.94 35.38 3.66
C ALA A 396 15.19 36.45 2.58
N ARG A 397 14.44 36.40 1.48
CA ARG A 397 14.54 37.38 0.38
C ARG A 397 14.07 38.78 0.79
N HIS A 398 13.05 38.88 1.64
CA HIS A 398 12.63 40.15 2.22
C HIS A 398 13.67 40.73 3.20
N ARG A 399 14.45 39.89 3.89
CA ARG A 399 15.55 40.33 4.76
C ARG A 399 16.76 40.83 3.97
N GLU A 400 17.09 40.20 2.85
CA GLU A 400 18.16 40.65 1.95
C GLU A 400 17.81 41.92 1.17
N MET A 401 16.52 42.16 0.88
CA MET A 401 16.06 43.42 0.27
C MET A 401 15.93 44.58 1.27
N ALA A 402 15.93 44.28 2.58
CA ALA A 402 15.82 45.27 3.65
C ALA A 402 17.16 45.62 4.33
N ALA A 403 18.23 44.89 3.96
CA ALA A 403 19.62 45.18 4.33
C ALA A 403 20.31 45.91 3.16
#